data_AF-A0A2E5ZG06-F1
#
_entry.id   AF-A0A2E5ZG06-F1
#
_cell.length_a   1.000
_cell.length_b   1.000
_cell.length_c   1.000
_cell.angle_alpha   90.00
_cell.angle_beta   90.00
_cell.angle_gamma   90.00
#
_symmetry.space_group_name_H-M   'P 1'
#
loop_
_entity.id
_entity.type
_entity.pdbx_description
1 polymer ?
#
loop_
_entity_poly.entity_id
_entity_poly.type
_entity_poly.pdbx_seq_one_letter_code
_entity_poly.pdbx_strand_id
1 'polypeptide(L)'
;MNHARIATEALRFRLGTFSSSTDSPPGLDPEEAGALLVSCCDPDVDHALRLVGETWTQAGLAPEQIDHPWSAGETARLRSVGGTRLLDALDELVTGVSRCRVRP
;
A
#
# COMPACT_ATOMS: atom_id res chain seq x y z
N MET A 1 -1.07 -1.98 15.05
CA MET A 1 -1.00 -1.26 13.77
C MET A 1 0.40 -0.69 13.59
N ASN A 2 1.22 -1.41 12.82
CA ASN A 2 2.51 -0.92 12.37
C ASN A 2 2.37 -0.31 10.96
N HIS A 3 2.39 1.03 10.86
CA HIS A 3 2.19 1.73 9.57
C HIS A 3 3.21 1.34 8.50
N ALA A 4 4.46 1.05 8.88
CA ALA A 4 5.47 0.62 7.92
C ALA A 4 5.09 -0.74 7.32
N ARG A 5 4.60 -1.67 8.15
CA ARG A 5 4.10 -2.96 7.66
C ARG A 5 2.85 -2.82 6.80
N ILE A 6 1.94 -1.90 7.12
CA ILE A 6 0.77 -1.62 6.27
C ILE A 6 1.21 -1.08 4.91
N ALA A 7 2.16 -0.13 4.89
CA ALA A 7 2.73 0.40 3.66
C ALA A 7 3.41 -0.71 2.84
N THR A 8 4.18 -1.58 3.49
CA THR A 8 4.80 -2.75 2.87
C THR A 8 3.77 -3.68 2.22
N GLU A 9 2.69 -4.04 2.92
CA GLU A 9 1.66 -4.93 2.36
C GLU A 9 0.88 -4.28 1.22
N ALA A 10 0.59 -2.97 1.33
CA ALA A 10 -0.01 -2.20 0.25
C ALA A 10 0.88 -2.18 -1.01
N LEU A 11 2.19 -1.97 -0.83
CA LEU A 11 3.16 -2.04 -1.94
C LEU A 11 3.24 -3.46 -2.53
N ARG A 12 3.29 -4.50 -1.69
CA ARG A 12 3.27 -5.91 -2.13
C ARG A 12 2.02 -6.22 -2.94
N PHE A 13 0.86 -5.78 -2.48
CA PHE A 13 -0.41 -5.92 -3.19
C PHE A 13 -0.34 -5.27 -4.58
N ARG A 14 0.18 -4.04 -4.65
CA ARG A 14 0.22 -3.28 -5.90
C ARG A 14 1.21 -3.86 -6.90
N LEU A 15 2.42 -4.21 -6.43
CA LEU A 15 3.47 -4.85 -7.23
C LEU A 15 3.07 -6.26 -7.66
N GLY A 16 2.43 -7.05 -6.79
CA GLY A 16 1.90 -8.37 -7.14
C GLY A 16 0.77 -8.32 -8.18
N THR A 17 0.00 -7.22 -8.21
CA THR A 17 -0.97 -6.95 -9.28
C THR A 17 -0.28 -6.56 -10.60
N PHE A 18 0.89 -5.91 -10.53
CA PHE A 18 1.76 -5.65 -11.68
C PHE A 18 2.62 -6.86 -12.10
N SER A 19 2.85 -7.88 -11.29
CA SER A 19 3.68 -9.03 -11.71
C SER A 19 3.05 -9.88 -12.83
N SER A 20 1.80 -9.62 -13.24
CA SER A 20 1.22 -10.12 -14.50
C SER A 20 1.52 -9.22 -15.71
N SER A 21 2.03 -8.01 -15.48
CA SER A 21 2.20 -6.89 -16.40
C SER A 21 3.57 -6.23 -16.15
N THR A 22 4.59 -6.72 -16.85
CA THR A 22 6.03 -6.34 -17.02
C THR A 22 6.63 -4.98 -16.56
N ASP A 23 5.94 -4.10 -15.82
CA ASP A 23 6.33 -2.73 -15.48
C ASP A 23 6.58 -2.49 -13.96
N SER A 24 6.77 -3.54 -13.15
CA SER A 24 7.25 -3.33 -11.78
C SER A 24 8.63 -2.66 -11.83
N PRO A 25 8.83 -1.48 -11.21
CA PRO A 25 10.12 -0.80 -11.23
C PRO A 25 11.21 -1.73 -10.68
N PRO A 26 12.29 -2.01 -11.44
CA PRO A 26 13.34 -2.89 -10.94
C PRO A 26 14.00 -2.29 -9.69
N GLY A 27 14.05 -3.08 -8.60
CA GLY A 27 14.84 -2.75 -7.41
C GLY A 27 14.10 -2.01 -6.28
N LEU A 28 12.78 -2.09 -6.19
CA LEU A 28 12.02 -1.53 -5.07
C LEU A 28 11.70 -2.63 -4.05
N ASP A 29 12.47 -2.70 -2.96
CA ASP A 29 12.15 -3.55 -1.81
C ASP A 29 10.94 -2.96 -1.06
N PRO A 30 9.80 -3.68 -0.96
CA PRO A 30 8.61 -3.19 -0.26
C PRO A 30 8.82 -2.92 1.23
N GLU A 31 9.78 -3.58 1.89
CA GLU A 31 10.08 -3.34 3.30
C GLU A 31 10.80 -2.02 3.49
N GLU A 32 11.87 -1.78 2.73
CA GLU A 32 12.60 -0.50 2.73
C GLU A 32 11.70 0.67 2.32
N ALA A 33 10.89 0.46 1.27
CA ALA A 33 9.96 1.47 0.78
C ALA A 33 8.85 1.79 1.80
N GLY A 34 8.32 0.77 2.48
CA GLY A 34 7.33 0.96 3.54
C GLY A 34 7.88 1.78 4.71
N ALA A 35 9.12 1.50 5.14
CA ALA A 35 9.79 2.29 6.18
C ALA A 35 10.03 3.74 5.74
N LEU A 36 10.49 3.93 4.50
CA LEU A 36 10.74 5.25 3.92
C LEU A 36 9.46 6.10 3.88
N LEU A 37 8.37 5.54 3.35
CA LEU A 37 7.08 6.23 3.22
C LEU A 37 6.56 6.76 4.55
N VAL A 38 6.73 6.00 5.63
CA VAL A 38 6.28 6.43 6.96
C VAL A 38 7.21 7.49 7.58
N SER A 39 8.51 7.43 7.28
CA SER A 39 9.50 8.37 7.82
C SER A 39 9.50 9.75 7.17
N CYS A 40 9.09 9.87 5.90
CA CYS A 40 9.17 11.13 5.15
C CYS A 40 8.03 12.11 5.47
N CYS A 41 7.02 11.69 6.24
CA CYS A 41 5.87 12.52 6.65
C CYS A 41 5.19 13.24 5.46
N ASP A 42 5.09 12.55 4.31
CA ASP A 42 4.40 13.07 3.13
C ASP A 42 2.87 12.99 3.36
N PRO A 43 2.13 14.12 3.30
CA PRO A 43 0.71 14.14 3.63
C PRO A 43 -0.15 13.34 2.65
N ASP A 44 0.27 13.19 1.40
CA ASP A 44 -0.46 12.40 0.40
C ASP A 44 -0.28 10.90 0.68
N VAL A 45 0.90 10.50 1.17
CA VAL A 45 1.18 9.14 1.66
C VAL A 45 0.32 8.82 2.87
N ASP A 46 0.24 9.73 3.85
CA ASP A 46 -0.61 9.56 5.04
C ASP A 46 -2.10 9.42 4.65
N HIS A 47 -2.55 10.21 3.67
CA HIS A 47 -3.92 10.11 3.15
C HIS A 47 -4.18 8.76 2.47
N ALA A 48 -3.24 8.30 1.64
CA ALA A 48 -3.33 7.01 0.96
C ALA A 48 -3.36 5.85 1.97
N LEU A 49 -2.51 5.86 3.00
CA LEU A 49 -2.51 4.85 4.06
C LEU A 49 -3.84 4.83 4.85
N ARG A 50 -4.43 6.00 5.10
CA ARG A 50 -5.75 6.10 5.74
C ARG A 50 -6.83 5.47 4.85
N LEU A 51 -6.81 5.74 3.55
CA LEU A 51 -7.77 5.17 2.61
C LEU A 51 -7.66 3.64 2.54
N VAL A 52 -6.44 3.09 2.58
CA VAL A 52 -6.20 1.64 2.68
C VAL A 52 -6.84 1.07 3.96
N GLY A 53 -6.64 1.72 5.11
CA GLY A 53 -7.24 1.30 6.38
C GLY A 53 -8.76 1.37 6.41
N GLU A 54 -9.34 2.43 5.83
CA GLU A 54 -10.78 2.58 5.67
C GLU A 54 -11.36 1.47 4.78
N THR A 55 -10.71 1.21 3.63
CA THR A 55 -11.12 0.16 2.70
C THR A 55 -11.03 -1.22 3.33
N TRP A 56 -9.99 -1.49 4.12
CA TRP A 56 -9.83 -2.73 4.89
C TRP A 56 -11.00 -2.96 5.85
N THR A 57 -11.37 -1.92 6.60
CA THR A 57 -12.50 -1.96 7.52
C THR A 57 -13.83 -2.15 6.77
N GLN A 58 -14.04 -1.44 5.66
CA GLN A 58 -15.22 -1.57 4.82
C GLN A 58 -15.33 -2.95 4.17
N ALA A 59 -14.20 -3.59 3.87
CA ALA A 59 -14.14 -4.97 3.40
C ALA A 59 -14.55 -6.00 4.47
N GLY A 60 -14.78 -5.57 5.72
CA GLY A 60 -15.14 -6.43 6.85
C GLY A 60 -13.98 -7.32 7.29
N LEU A 61 -12.75 -6.83 7.13
CA LEU A 61 -11.52 -7.49 7.55
C LEU A 61 -11.12 -7.01 8.96
N ALA A 62 -10.50 -7.89 9.73
CA ALA A 62 -10.10 -7.60 11.11
C ALA A 62 -9.01 -6.52 11.13
N PRO A 63 -9.16 -5.39 11.84
CA PRO A 63 -8.17 -4.31 11.87
C PRO A 63 -6.78 -4.77 12.35
N GLU A 64 -6.74 -5.80 13.18
CA GLU A 64 -5.50 -6.37 13.73
C GLU A 64 -4.71 -7.17 12.68
N GLN A 65 -5.31 -7.48 11.52
CA GLN A 65 -4.69 -8.26 10.44
C GLN A 65 -4.11 -7.38 9.33
N ILE A 66 -4.36 -6.06 9.33
CA ILE A 66 -3.95 -5.18 8.23
C ILE A 66 -2.42 -5.08 8.05
N ASP A 67 -1.64 -5.31 9.11
CA ASP A 67 -0.18 -5.32 9.07
C ASP A 67 0.42 -6.73 8.90
N HIS A 68 -0.41 -7.76 8.73
CA HIS A 68 0.00 -9.12 8.38
C HIS A 68 -0.02 -9.32 6.85
N PRO A 69 0.70 -10.33 6.31
CA PRO A 69 0.64 -10.65 4.89
C PRO A 69 -0.79 -10.87 4.39
N TRP A 70 -1.20 -10.12 3.36
CA TRP A 70 -2.57 -10.22 2.83
C TRP A 70 -2.74 -11.45 1.95
N SER A 71 -3.74 -12.26 2.26
CA SER A 71 -4.14 -13.41 1.44
C SER A 71 -4.80 -12.97 0.14
N ALA A 72 -4.90 -13.89 -0.82
CA ALA A 72 -5.61 -13.66 -2.08
C ALA A 72 -7.10 -13.31 -1.86
N GLY A 73 -7.74 -13.90 -0.84
CA GLY A 73 -9.13 -13.61 -0.49
C GLY A 73 -9.33 -12.19 0.05
N GLU A 74 -8.45 -11.75 0.94
CA GLU A 74 -8.46 -10.38 1.48
C GLU A 74 -8.20 -9.35 0.38
N THR A 75 -7.19 -9.61 -0.44
CA THR A 75 -6.85 -8.84 -1.64
C THR A 75 -8.05 -8.71 -2.59
N ALA A 76 -8.82 -9.78 -2.82
CA ALA A 76 -10.00 -9.75 -3.66
C ALA A 76 -11.13 -8.91 -3.03
N ARG A 77 -11.35 -9.02 -1.72
CA ARG A 77 -12.36 -8.22 -1.00
C ARG A 77 -12.01 -6.74 -1.01
N LEU A 78 -10.74 -6.39 -0.79
CA LEU A 78 -10.24 -5.01 -0.90
C LEU A 78 -10.50 -4.43 -2.29
N ARG A 79 -10.17 -5.15 -3.36
CA ARG A 79 -10.47 -4.70 -4.74
C ARG A 79 -11.97 -4.51 -4.98
N SER A 80 -12.78 -5.45 -4.49
CA SER A 80 -14.23 -5.40 -4.67
C SER A 80 -14.87 -4.20 -3.96
N VAL A 81 -14.35 -3.80 -2.80
CA VAL A 81 -14.93 -2.71 -1.99
C VAL A 81 -14.32 -1.35 -2.34
N GLY A 82 -12.99 -1.29 -2.48
CA GLY A 82 -12.26 -0.05 -2.71
C GLY A 82 -12.28 0.45 -4.16
N GLY A 83 -12.49 -0.45 -5.13
CA GLY A 83 -12.58 -0.11 -6.55
C GLY A 83 -11.38 0.72 -7.04
N THR A 84 -11.64 1.73 -7.86
CA THR A 84 -10.59 2.62 -8.41
C THR A 84 -9.92 3.47 -7.34
N ARG A 85 -10.65 3.91 -6.31
CA ARG A 85 -10.08 4.75 -5.24
C ARG A 85 -8.95 4.04 -4.48
N LEU A 86 -9.10 2.74 -4.25
CA LEU A 86 -8.02 1.93 -3.66
C LEU A 86 -6.81 1.88 -4.60
N LEU A 87 -7.01 1.70 -5.89
CA LEU A 87 -5.91 1.69 -6.86
C LEU A 87 -5.20 3.04 -6.91
N ASP A 88 -5.93 4.14 -6.92
CA ASP A 88 -5.38 5.50 -6.90
C ASP A 88 -4.52 5.72 -5.64
N ALA A 89 -5.00 5.29 -4.47
CA ALA A 89 -4.21 5.37 -3.23
C ALA A 89 -2.96 4.48 -3.28
N LEU A 90 -3.02 3.30 -3.88
CA LEU A 90 -1.85 2.44 -4.03
C LEU A 90 -0.82 3.02 -5.01
N ASP A 91 -1.28 3.65 -6.09
CA ASP A 91 -0.44 4.37 -7.05
C ASP A 91 0.20 5.61 -6.39
N GLU A 92 -0.52 6.27 -5.50
CA GLU A 92 -0.01 7.36 -4.67
C GLU A 92 1.11 6.87 -3.74
N LEU A 93 0.98 5.69 -3.11
CA LEU A 93 2.06 5.11 -2.31
C LEU A 93 3.31 4.81 -3.15
N VAL A 94 3.15 4.24 -4.35
CA VAL A 94 4.27 3.97 -5.27
C VAL A 94 4.95 5.28 -5.69
N THR A 95 4.17 6.30 -6.02
CA THR A 95 4.68 7.64 -6.40
C THR A 95 5.36 8.34 -5.22
N GLY A 96 4.79 8.19 -4.02
CA GLY A 96 5.31 8.70 -2.76
C GLY A 96 6.71 8.18 -2.47
N VAL A 97 7.05 6.92 -2.82
CA VAL A 97 8.42 6.39 -2.65
C VAL A 97 9.43 7.27 -3.39
N SER A 98 9.11 7.69 -4.61
CA SER A 98 10.00 8.54 -5.40
C SER A 98 10.15 9.93 -4.78
N ARG A 99 9.07 10.53 -4.28
CA ARG A 99 9.13 11.84 -3.59
C ARG A 99 9.96 11.76 -2.31
N CYS A 100 9.75 10.73 -1.52
CA CYS A 100 10.42 10.52 -0.24
C CYS A 100 11.92 10.16 -0.41
N ARG A 101 12.34 9.61 -1.55
CA ARG A 101 13.78 9.43 -1.87
C ARG A 101 14.50 10.73 -2.20
N VAL A 102 13.79 11.74 -2.71
CA VAL A 102 14.37 13.02 -3.15
C VAL A 102 14.39 14.06 -2.01
N ARG A 103 13.54 13.90 -1.00
CA ARG A 103 13.48 14.75 0.19
C ARG A 103 14.28 14.10 1.33
N PRO A 104 15.53 14.54 1.60
CA PRO A 104 16.28 14.08 2.77
C PRO A 104 15.74 14.66 4.08
#